data_AF-A0A966M1P2-F1
#
_entry.id   AF-A0A966M1P2-F1
#
_cell.length_a   1.000
_cell.length_b   1.000
_cell.length_c   1.000
_cell.angle_alpha   90.00
_cell.angle_beta   90.00
_cell.angle_gamma   90.00
#
_symmetry.space_group_name_H-M   'P 1'
#
loop_
_entity.id
_entity.type
_entity.pdbx_description
1 polymer ?
#
loop_
_entity_poly.entity_id
_entity_poly.type
_entity_poly.pdbx_seq_one_letter_code
_entity_poly.pdbx_strand_id
1 'polypeptide(L)' 'MIKKFQINIDDSQIELLQKKIELTRWPDEINNEYWSHGTSMSFLKDLSEYWINDFNWRAHEKELNDIG' A
#
# COMPACT_ATOMS: atom_id res chain seq x y z
N MET A 1 7.03 3.80 -33.45
CA MET A 1 5.67 4.29 -33.20
C MET A 1 5.49 4.48 -31.71
N ILE A 2 4.95 5.64 -31.29
CA ILE A 2 4.62 5.92 -29.88
C ILE A 2 3.14 5.55 -29.68
N LYS A 3 2.81 4.92 -28.54
CA LYS A 3 1.44 4.51 -28.19
C LYS A 3 1.07 5.06 -26.82
N LYS A 4 -0.22 5.38 -26.63
CA LYS A 4 -0.76 5.76 -25.32
C LYS A 4 -0.58 4.59 -24.34
N PHE A 5 -0.14 4.91 -23.13
CA PHE A 5 -0.08 3.97 -22.02
C PHE A 5 -1.23 4.26 -21.07
N GLN A 6 -1.85 3.19 -20.55
CA GLN A 6 -2.86 3.28 -19.50
C GLN A 6 -2.49 2.29 -18.41
N ILE A 7 -2.50 2.77 -17.17
CA ILE A 7 -2.39 1.93 -15.99
C ILE A 7 -3.72 1.20 -15.84
N ASN A 8 -3.67 -0.13 -15.82
CA ASN A 8 -4.84 -0.97 -15.62
C ASN A 8 -4.44 -2.19 -14.80
N ILE A 9 -4.86 -2.19 -13.54
CA ILE A 9 -4.49 -3.19 -12.54
C ILE A 9 -5.70 -4.07 -12.27
N ASP A 10 -5.55 -5.38 -12.43
CA ASP A 10 -6.65 -6.31 -12.21
C ASP A 10 -7.12 -6.28 -10.75
N ASP A 11 -8.44 -6.36 -10.52
CA ASP A 11 -9.02 -6.41 -9.17
C ASP A 11 -8.39 -7.52 -8.31
N SER A 12 -8.09 -8.66 -8.93
CA SER A 12 -7.44 -9.79 -8.25
C SER A 12 -6.07 -9.45 -7.64
N GLN A 13 -5.33 -8.50 -8.21
CA GLN A 13 -4.05 -8.05 -7.65
C GLN A 13 -4.26 -7.16 -6.43
N ILE A 14 -5.30 -6.32 -6.45
CA ILE A 14 -5.68 -5.45 -5.32
C ILE A 14 -6.21 -6.32 -4.17
N GLU A 15 -7.07 -7.29 -4.45
CA GLU A 15 -7.55 -8.25 -3.45
C GLU A 15 -6.40 -9.07 -2.85
N LEU A 16 -5.45 -9.52 -3.68
CA LEU A 16 -4.28 -10.24 -3.21
C LEU A 16 -3.39 -9.35 -2.32
N LEU A 17 -3.25 -8.07 -2.66
CA LEU A 17 -2.53 -7.11 -1.83
C LEU A 17 -3.21 -6.97 -0.46
N GLN A 18 -4.52 -6.74 -0.41
CA GLN A 18 -5.27 -6.62 0.84
C GLN A 18 -5.10 -7.86 1.72
N LYS A 19 -5.28 -9.06 1.15
CA LYS A 19 -5.07 -10.33 1.87
C LYS A 19 -3.66 -10.48 2.44
N LYS A 20 -2.63 -10.01 1.72
CA LYS A 20 -1.24 -10.06 2.22
C LYS A 20 -1.05 -9.15 3.43
N ILE A 21 -1.64 -7.95 3.41
CA ILE A 21 -1.55 -7.01 4.52
C ILE A 21 -2.31 -7.56 5.73
N GLU A 22 -3.53 -8.08 5.53
CA GLU A 22 -4.33 -8.70 6.59
C GLU A 22 -3.63 -9.89 7.27
N LEU A 23 -2.90 -10.70 6.48
CA LEU A 23 -2.18 -11.87 6.97
C LEU A 23 -0.76 -11.55 7.46
N THR A 24 -0.42 -10.27 7.64
CA THR A 24 0.92 -9.86 8.07
C THR A 24 1.24 -10.40 9.46
N ARG A 25 2.35 -11.14 9.56
CA ARG A 25 2.96 -11.51 10.84
C ARG A 25 4.00 -10.45 11.21
N TRP A 26 3.69 -9.66 12.22
CA TRP A 26 4.57 -8.60 12.72
C TRP A 26 5.76 -9.17 13.51
N PRO A 27 6.99 -8.66 13.28
CA PRO A 27 8.12 -8.98 14.15
C PRO A 27 8.01 -8.25 15.50
N ASP A 28 8.87 -8.63 16.45
CA ASP A 28 9.08 -7.86 17.67
C ASP A 28 9.89 -6.58 17.37
N GLU A 29 9.67 -5.51 18.13
CA GLU A 29 10.43 -4.26 18.04
C GLU A 29 11.27 -4.07 19.31
N ILE A 30 12.55 -3.76 19.15
CA ILE A 30 13.50 -3.59 20.26
C ILE A 30 13.67 -2.09 20.51
N ASN A 31 13.26 -1.64 21.70
CA ASN A 31 13.29 -0.26 22.19
C ASN A 31 12.25 0.69 21.57
N ASN A 32 11.81 1.68 22.35
CA ASN A 32 10.83 2.70 21.93
C ASN A 32 11.48 3.84 21.11
N GLU A 33 12.67 3.64 20.56
CA GLU A 33 13.28 4.60 19.64
C GLU A 33 12.75 4.34 18.23
N TYR A 34 11.51 4.80 18.00
CA TYR A 34 10.64 4.47 16.88
C TYR A 34 11.28 4.45 15.47
N TRP A 35 12.42 5.12 15.24
CA TRP A 35 13.03 5.20 13.89
C TRP A 35 14.54 4.99 13.84
N SER A 36 15.23 4.78 14.96
CA SER A 36 16.70 4.69 14.97
C SER A 36 17.22 3.41 14.31
N HIS A 37 16.37 2.40 14.13
CA HIS A 37 16.70 1.09 13.58
C HIS A 37 15.87 0.68 12.35
N GLY A 38 15.15 1.62 11.74
CA GLY A 38 14.28 1.37 10.60
C GLY A 38 12.89 1.96 10.80
N THR A 39 11.93 1.54 9.97
CA THR A 39 10.55 2.00 10.09
C THR A 39 9.95 1.59 11.43
N SER A 40 9.30 2.54 12.09
CA SER A 40 8.54 2.28 13.31
C SER A 40 7.46 1.23 13.09
N MET A 41 7.37 0.25 14.00
CA MET A 41 6.29 -0.75 14.00
C MET A 41 4.91 -0.10 14.09
N SER A 42 4.75 0.90 14.97
CA SER A 42 3.44 1.55 15.16
C SER A 42 3.02 2.29 13.90
N PHE A 43 3.94 3.06 13.30
CA PHE A 43 3.66 3.73 12.03
C PHE A 43 3.29 2.76 10.91
N LEU A 44 4.01 1.64 10.78
CA LEU A 44 3.75 0.68 9.72
C LEU A 44 2.42 -0.04 9.91
N LYS A 45 2.01 -0.29 11.16
CA LYS A 45 0.67 -0.81 11.48
C LYS A 45 -0.42 0.19 11.11
N ASP A 46 -0.28 1.46 11.51
CA ASP A 46 -1.25 2.51 11.18
C ASP A 46 -1.38 2.69 9.66
N LEU A 47 -0.25 2.67 8.93
CA LEU A 47 -0.25 2.74 7.47
C LEU A 47 -0.91 1.51 6.83
N SER A 48 -0.70 0.33 7.40
CA SER A 48 -1.31 -0.92 6.92
C SER A 48 -2.82 -0.90 7.12
N GLU A 49 -3.30 -0.36 8.24
CA GLU A 49 -4.74 -0.15 8.49
C GLU A 49 -5.34 0.82 7.49
N TYR A 50 -4.69 1.95 7.22
CA TYR A 50 -5.13 2.90 6.18
C TYR A 50 -5.21 2.23 4.80
N TRP A 51 -4.23 1.39 4.44
CA TRP A 51 -4.22 0.68 3.15
C TRP A 51 -5.40 -0.28 2.99
N ILE A 52 -5.82 -0.96 4.06
CA ILE A 52 -6.95 -1.90 4.00
C ILE A 52 -8.28 -1.15 4.00
N ASN A 53 -8.41 -0.11 4.82
CA ASN A 53 -9.70 0.49 5.15
C ASN A 53 -10.04 1.74 4.33
N ASP A 54 -9.04 2.54 3.97
CA ASP A 54 -9.25 3.91 3.50
C ASP A 54 -8.63 4.18 2.11
N PHE A 55 -7.56 3.46 1.75
CA PHE A 55 -6.87 3.69 0.49
C PHE A 55 -7.69 3.21 -0.72
N ASN A 56 -8.13 4.17 -1.55
CA ASN A 56 -8.89 3.88 -2.76
C ASN A 56 -7.97 3.75 -3.99
N TRP A 57 -7.59 2.52 -4.33
CA TRP A 57 -6.76 2.22 -5.50
C TRP A 57 -7.33 2.81 -6.81
N ARG A 58 -8.64 2.66 -7.02
CA ARG A 58 -9.30 3.09 -8.27
C ARG A 58 -9.33 4.60 -8.44
N ALA A 59 -9.42 5.35 -7.35
CA ALA A 59 -9.31 6.80 -7.39
C ALA A 59 -7.92 7.25 -7.87
N HIS A 60 -6.85 6.67 -7.32
CA HIS A 60 -5.49 7.02 -7.69
C HIS A 60 -5.09 6.50 -9.08
N GLU A 61 -5.54 5.30 -9.46
CA GLU A 61 -5.34 4.78 -10.82
C GLU A 61 -5.99 5.70 -11.86
N LYS A 62 -7.19 6.21 -11.57
CA LYS A 62 -7.85 7.19 -12.43
C LYS A 62 -7.03 8.49 -12.51
N GLU A 63 -6.64 9.05 -11.37
CA GLU A 63 -5.86 10.29 -11.31
C GLU A 63 -4.58 10.19 -12.14
N LEU A 64 -3.83 9.10 -12.00
CA LEU A 64 -2.60 8.87 -12.77
C LEU A 64 -2.85 8.74 -14.28
N ASN A 65 -3.94 8.10 -14.68
CA ASN A 65 -4.33 7.97 -16.08
C ASN A 65 -4.82 9.30 -16.70
N ASP A 66 -5.25 10.26 -15.89
CA ASP A 66 -5.73 11.58 -16.34
C ASP A 66 -4.57 12.60 -16.56
N ILE A 67 -3.36 12.32 -16.07
CA ILE A 67 -2.18 13.21 -16.23
C ILE A 67 -1.61 13.20 -17.67
N GLY A 68 -1.90 12.16 -18.46
CA GLY A 68 -1.37 11.95 -19.82
C GLY A 68 -2.38 12.14 -20.95
#